data_AF-A0A1Y2C4Q4-F1
#
_entry.id   AF-A0A1Y2C4Q4-F1
#
_cell.length_a   1.000
_cell.length_b   1.000
_cell.length_c   1.000
_cell.angle_alpha   90.00
_cell.angle_beta   90.00
_cell.angle_gamma   90.00
#
_symmetry.space_group_name_H-M   'P 1'
#
loop_
_entity.id
_entity.type
_entity.pdbx_description
1 polymer ?
#
loop_
_entity_poly.entity_id
_entity_poly.type
_entity_poly.pdbx_seq_one_letter_code
_entity_poly.pdbx_strand_id
1 'polypeptide(L)'
;MTANVTKPLFNVDRHNKVEGYAMDWSSLGGKYRLLSGDCAGKIYLSNLQSNTHFNTEPQAYTGHTSSVEDLQWSPTEESVFASCSADGTIRVWDIRTRNRAQLSWKAHTTDVNVITWNKLTDRLIASGSDSGEFSVWDFRTVASNLSQKQPTTPAASFKWHNQPITSIEWHPAESSVLAVSGADDQITLWDLALERDAEEEPMVANMKEGKVEVPPQLLFIHQGQESVKEVHWHPQAPGVLVSTALSGFNIFKTINS
;
A
#
# COMPACT_ATOMS: atom_id res chain seq x y z
N MET A 1 24.32 17.25 -29.49
CA MET A 1 23.00 17.67 -28.98
C MET A 1 23.12 17.75 -27.47
N THR A 2 23.23 18.96 -26.91
CA THR A 2 23.21 19.15 -25.46
C THR A 2 21.78 18.97 -24.98
N ALA A 3 21.52 17.90 -24.22
CA ALA A 3 20.22 17.70 -23.58
C ALA A 3 19.90 18.94 -22.74
N ASN A 4 18.78 19.60 -23.03
CA ASN A 4 18.21 20.60 -22.15
C ASN A 4 17.79 19.88 -20.87
N VAL A 5 18.68 19.83 -19.88
CA VAL A 5 18.33 19.40 -18.54
C VAL A 5 17.33 20.42 -18.00
N THR A 6 16.05 20.09 -18.05
CA THR A 6 15.00 20.89 -17.44
C THR A 6 15.27 20.95 -15.95
N LYS A 7 15.62 22.14 -15.45
CA LYS A 7 15.75 22.35 -14.01
C LYS A 7 14.38 22.10 -13.37
N PRO A 8 14.32 21.36 -12.25
CA PRO A 8 13.07 21.17 -11.52
C PRO A 8 12.54 22.53 -11.06
N LEU A 9 11.21 22.68 -11.06
CA LEU A 9 10.55 23.91 -10.58
C LEU A 9 10.85 24.16 -9.09
N PHE A 10 10.98 23.08 -8.31
CA PHE A 10 11.26 23.10 -6.89
C PHE A 10 12.05 21.86 -6.46
N ASN A 11 12.96 22.02 -5.50
CA ASN A 11 13.73 20.93 -4.88
C ASN A 11 13.40 20.81 -3.39
N VAL A 12 13.09 19.60 -2.93
CA VAL A 12 12.96 19.27 -1.51
C VAL A 12 14.31 18.76 -1.00
N ASP A 13 15.13 19.64 -0.41
CA ASP A 13 16.50 19.27 0.00
C ASP A 13 16.60 18.70 1.43
N ARG A 14 15.48 18.60 2.16
CA ARG A 14 15.47 18.19 3.58
C ARG A 14 15.92 16.76 3.85
N HIS A 15 15.82 15.87 2.86
CA HIS A 15 16.30 14.50 2.96
C HIS A 15 17.84 14.38 2.98
N ASN A 16 18.59 15.49 2.80
CA ASN A 16 20.06 15.52 2.90
C ASN A 16 20.77 14.45 2.06
N LYS A 17 20.31 14.26 0.81
CA LYS A 17 20.82 13.27 -0.17
C LYS A 17 20.57 11.79 0.20
N VAL A 18 19.71 11.52 1.17
CA VAL A 18 19.16 10.17 1.36
C VAL A 18 18.04 9.99 0.34
N GLU A 19 18.10 8.90 -0.43
CA GLU A 19 17.05 8.54 -1.38
C GLU A 19 15.82 7.97 -0.68
N GLY A 20 14.74 7.80 -1.43
CA GLY A 20 13.49 7.21 -0.95
C GLY A 20 12.50 7.03 -2.09
N TYR A 21 11.50 6.19 -1.85
CA TYR A 21 10.45 5.86 -2.81
C TYR A 21 9.09 6.41 -2.39
N ALA A 22 8.84 6.49 -1.08
CA ALA A 22 7.57 6.87 -0.50
C ALA A 22 7.22 8.34 -0.75
N MET A 23 6.13 8.61 -1.46
CA MET A 23 5.60 9.97 -1.64
C MET A 23 4.09 9.95 -1.85
N ASP A 24 3.39 10.95 -1.29
CA ASP A 24 1.96 11.11 -1.56
C ASP A 24 1.48 12.56 -1.41
N TRP A 25 0.50 12.92 -2.24
CA TRP A 25 -0.15 14.22 -2.25
C TRP A 25 -1.45 14.18 -1.47
N SER A 26 -1.67 15.16 -0.61
CA SER A 26 -2.94 15.28 0.11
C SER A 26 -4.05 15.59 -0.89
N SER A 27 -5.08 14.73 -0.90
CA SER A 27 -6.28 14.90 -1.72
C SER A 27 -7.38 15.71 -1.03
N LEU A 28 -7.20 16.03 0.25
CA LEU A 28 -8.20 16.70 1.10
C LEU A 28 -7.80 18.14 1.47
N GLY A 29 -8.79 18.95 1.83
CA GLY A 29 -8.59 20.26 2.46
C GLY A 29 -8.15 21.39 1.54
N GLY A 30 -8.07 21.16 0.22
CA GLY A 30 -7.75 22.19 -0.79
C GLY A 30 -6.35 22.81 -0.65
N LYS A 31 -5.48 22.19 0.16
CA LYS A 31 -4.09 22.61 0.38
C LYS A 31 -3.16 21.62 -0.30
N TYR A 32 -2.24 22.13 -1.11
CA TYR A 32 -1.21 21.31 -1.73
C TYR A 32 -0.17 20.93 -0.68
N ARG A 33 -0.31 19.72 -0.14
CA ARG A 33 0.64 19.11 0.79
C ARG A 33 1.23 17.85 0.17
N LEU A 34 2.54 17.72 0.29
CA LEU A 34 3.31 16.56 -0.16
C LEU A 34 3.98 15.94 1.07
N LEU A 35 3.82 14.63 1.23
CA LEU A 35 4.66 13.83 2.11
C LEU A 35 5.74 13.13 1.29
N SER A 36 6.93 13.04 1.84
CA SER A 36 8.03 12.26 1.26
C SER A 36 8.81 11.52 2.36
N GLY A 37 9.06 10.24 2.15
CA GLY A 37 9.80 9.36 3.05
C GLY A 37 11.17 9.00 2.48
N ASP A 38 12.14 8.70 3.33
CA ASP A 38 13.48 8.26 2.92
C ASP A 38 13.92 6.92 3.53
N CYS A 39 15.01 6.40 2.97
CA CYS A 39 15.64 5.16 3.43
C CYS A 39 16.26 5.26 4.84
N ALA A 40 16.32 6.45 5.45
CA ALA A 40 16.76 6.65 6.83
C ALA A 40 15.59 6.67 7.83
N GLY A 41 14.38 6.32 7.39
CA GLY A 41 13.20 6.22 8.26
C GLY A 41 12.55 7.58 8.57
N LYS A 42 12.88 8.64 7.82
CA LYS A 42 12.35 9.99 8.04
C LYS A 42 11.28 10.32 7.03
N ILE A 43 10.23 10.98 7.51
CA ILE A 43 9.16 11.50 6.66
C ILE A 43 9.10 13.02 6.82
N TYR A 44 9.05 13.76 5.72
CA TYR A 44 8.92 15.20 5.71
C TYR A 44 7.59 15.64 5.10
N LEU A 45 7.05 16.72 5.64
CA LEU A 45 5.86 17.39 5.14
C LEU A 45 6.25 18.67 4.42
N SER A 46 5.86 18.80 3.15
CA SER A 46 6.01 20.00 2.34
C SER A 46 4.64 20.63 2.09
N ASN A 47 4.51 21.92 2.38
CA ASN A 47 3.29 22.69 2.12
C ASN A 47 3.54 23.74 1.03
N LEU A 48 2.62 23.90 0.10
CA LEU A 48 2.66 25.01 -0.84
C LEU A 48 2.37 26.32 -0.09
N GLN A 49 3.32 27.26 -0.11
CA GLN A 49 3.15 28.59 0.48
C GLN A 49 2.67 29.64 -0.53
N SER A 50 3.11 29.51 -1.78
CA SER A 50 2.70 30.36 -2.90
C SER A 50 2.69 29.53 -4.18
N ASN A 51 2.12 30.04 -5.27
CA ASN A 51 1.91 29.30 -6.53
C ASN A 51 3.17 28.62 -7.11
N THR A 52 4.37 28.99 -6.68
CA THR A 52 5.63 28.43 -7.18
C THR A 52 6.61 28.01 -6.08
N HIS A 53 6.20 27.97 -4.80
CA HIS A 53 7.12 27.68 -3.70
C HIS A 53 6.50 26.77 -2.65
N PHE A 54 7.19 25.65 -2.41
CA PHE A 54 6.92 24.77 -1.28
C PHE A 54 7.85 25.09 -0.12
N ASN A 55 7.34 24.96 1.10
CA ASN A 55 8.14 24.98 2.31
C ASN A 55 8.06 23.61 2.98
N THR A 56 9.20 22.94 3.07
CA THR A 56 9.33 21.67 3.78
C THR A 56 9.64 21.93 5.25
N GLU A 57 8.79 21.37 6.13
CA GLU A 57 8.97 21.48 7.57
C GLU A 57 10.36 20.98 7.98
N PRO A 58 11.05 21.67 8.90
CA PRO A 58 12.41 21.31 9.30
C PRO A 58 12.47 20.03 10.11
N GLN A 59 11.36 19.66 10.76
CA GLN A 59 11.26 18.51 11.63
C GLN A 59 10.61 17.35 10.87
N ALA A 60 11.35 16.25 10.76
CA ALA A 60 10.81 15.00 10.23
C ALA A 60 9.91 14.31 11.25
N TYR A 61 8.95 13.53 10.77
CA TYR A 61 8.34 12.47 11.56
C TYR A 61 9.36 11.34 11.66
N THR A 62 9.70 11.00 12.90
CA THR A 62 10.67 9.95 13.23
C THR A 62 10.00 8.89 14.07
N GLY A 63 10.22 7.63 13.73
CA GLY A 63 9.71 6.51 14.50
C GLY A 63 10.00 5.17 13.84
N HIS A 64 9.99 5.11 12.52
CA HIS A 64 10.52 3.97 11.79
C HIS A 64 12.01 3.80 12.06
N THR A 65 12.44 2.55 12.17
CA THR A 65 13.84 2.19 12.46
C THR A 65 14.59 1.71 11.21
N SER A 66 13.92 1.69 10.06
CA SER A 66 14.47 1.36 8.75
C SER A 66 13.81 2.23 7.67
N SER A 67 14.12 1.95 6.40
CA SER A 67 13.59 2.64 5.22
C SER A 67 12.07 2.76 5.23
N VAL A 68 11.53 3.93 4.87
CA VAL A 68 10.10 4.12 4.63
C VAL A 68 9.82 3.75 3.18
N GLU A 69 9.11 2.64 2.98
CA GLU A 69 8.88 2.08 1.65
C GLU A 69 7.68 2.73 0.97
N ASP A 70 6.62 3.02 1.73
CA ASP A 70 5.41 3.66 1.22
C ASP A 70 4.74 4.52 2.29
N LEU A 71 3.99 5.53 1.87
CA LEU A 71 3.19 6.40 2.71
C LEU A 71 1.97 6.92 1.93
N GLN A 72 0.85 7.10 2.63
CA GLN A 72 -0.37 7.61 2.03
C GLN A 72 -1.17 8.48 2.99
N TRP A 73 -1.62 9.64 2.52
CA TRP A 73 -2.61 10.44 3.21
C TRP A 73 -3.92 9.67 3.38
N SER A 74 -4.57 9.90 4.52
CA SER A 74 -5.91 9.38 4.75
C SER A 74 -6.89 9.96 3.71
N PRO A 75 -7.77 9.13 3.13
CA PRO A 75 -8.81 9.59 2.22
C PRO A 75 -9.97 10.30 2.92
N THR A 76 -10.04 10.24 4.24
CA THR A 76 -11.17 10.79 5.03
C THR A 76 -10.74 11.88 6.01
N GLU A 77 -9.49 11.87 6.47
CA GLU A 77 -8.98 12.76 7.52
C GLU A 77 -7.81 13.62 7.01
N GLU A 78 -8.02 14.94 6.84
CA GLU A 78 -7.05 15.89 6.25
C GLU A 78 -5.68 15.92 6.95
N SER A 79 -5.65 15.61 8.24
CA SER A 79 -4.44 15.68 9.07
C SER A 79 -3.73 14.34 9.25
N VAL A 80 -4.29 13.24 8.74
CA VAL A 80 -3.82 11.88 9.04
C VAL A 80 -3.14 11.28 7.82
N PHE A 81 -2.06 10.54 8.05
CA PHE A 81 -1.43 9.70 7.04
C PHE A 81 -0.92 8.39 7.65
N ALA A 82 -0.75 7.37 6.82
CA ALA A 82 -0.09 6.12 7.19
C ALA A 82 1.24 5.99 6.47
N SER A 83 2.16 5.23 7.06
CA SER A 83 3.42 4.84 6.43
C SER A 83 3.76 3.40 6.78
N CYS A 84 4.52 2.75 5.91
CA CYS A 84 5.07 1.42 6.14
C CYS A 84 6.59 1.41 5.90
N SER A 85 7.26 0.39 6.42
CA SER A 85 8.71 0.38 6.46
C SER A 85 9.30 -1.02 6.40
N ALA A 86 10.56 -1.07 5.98
CA ALA A 86 11.46 -2.21 6.12
C ALA A 86 11.66 -2.68 7.58
N ASP A 87 11.23 -1.92 8.60
CA ASP A 87 11.17 -2.43 9.97
C ASP A 87 9.99 -3.41 10.22
N GLY A 88 9.17 -3.63 9.20
CA GLY A 88 7.99 -4.49 9.20
C GLY A 88 6.77 -3.89 9.92
N THR A 89 6.82 -2.60 10.25
CA THR A 89 5.72 -1.90 10.94
C THR A 89 4.92 -1.02 9.99
N ILE A 90 3.64 -0.84 10.35
CA ILE A 90 2.81 0.24 9.82
C ILE A 90 2.59 1.24 10.95
N ARG A 91 2.63 2.53 10.61
CA ARG A 91 2.41 3.63 11.53
C ARG A 91 1.36 4.58 10.98
N VAL A 92 0.51 5.07 11.86
CA VAL A 92 -0.47 6.12 11.56
C VAL A 92 -0.09 7.36 12.31
N TRP A 93 -0.07 8.49 11.62
CA TRP A 93 0.41 9.77 12.10
C TRP A 93 -0.69 10.81 11.99
N ASP A 94 -0.64 11.79 12.87
CA ASP A 94 -1.48 12.98 12.77
C ASP A 94 -0.57 14.21 12.83
N ILE A 95 -0.61 15.03 11.78
CA ILE A 95 0.25 16.21 11.63
C ILE A 95 0.00 17.27 12.71
N ARG A 96 -1.15 17.21 13.39
CA ARG A 96 -1.48 18.08 14.54
C ARG A 96 -0.70 17.67 15.79
N THR A 97 -0.43 16.37 15.94
CA THR A 97 0.34 15.80 17.05
C THR A 97 1.76 15.52 16.59
N ARG A 98 2.61 16.54 16.67
CA ARG A 98 4.00 16.46 16.19
C ARG A 98 4.77 15.31 16.84
N ASN A 99 5.64 14.67 16.05
CA ASN A 99 6.70 13.73 16.48
C ASN A 99 6.26 12.42 17.15
N ARG A 100 5.01 11.99 16.98
CA ARG A 100 4.56 10.70 17.50
C ARG A 100 3.50 10.06 16.61
N ALA A 101 3.72 8.80 16.25
CA ALA A 101 2.69 7.98 15.64
C ALA A 101 1.53 7.76 16.62
N GLN A 102 0.29 7.94 16.17
CA GLN A 102 -0.91 7.68 16.96
C GLN A 102 -1.17 6.19 17.09
N LEU A 103 -0.88 5.42 16.04
CA LEU A 103 -0.88 3.96 16.05
C LEU A 103 0.44 3.47 15.45
N SER A 104 0.95 2.36 15.99
CA SER A 104 2.14 1.69 15.49
C SER A 104 2.02 0.21 15.82
N TRP A 105 2.14 -0.65 14.82
CA TRP A 105 2.08 -2.10 15.03
C TRP A 105 2.99 -2.85 14.07
N LYS A 106 3.39 -4.07 14.47
CA LYS A 106 4.14 -5.00 13.62
C LYS A 106 3.12 -5.65 12.68
N ALA A 107 3.17 -5.27 11.40
CA ALA A 107 2.24 -5.78 10.40
C ALA A 107 2.76 -7.10 9.81
N HIS A 108 4.05 -7.13 9.49
CA HIS A 108 4.70 -8.30 8.89
C HIS A 108 6.00 -8.64 9.62
N THR A 109 6.43 -9.89 9.53
CA THR A 109 7.73 -10.33 10.08
C THR A 109 8.90 -9.78 9.26
N THR A 110 8.70 -9.65 7.95
CA THR A 110 9.58 -9.02 6.96
C THR A 110 9.16 -7.58 6.66
N ASP A 111 9.86 -6.94 5.74
CA ASP A 111 9.65 -5.58 5.26
C ASP A 111 8.20 -5.40 4.75
N VAL A 112 7.62 -4.23 5.01
CA VAL A 112 6.33 -3.84 4.42
C VAL A 112 6.63 -2.88 3.28
N ASN A 113 6.38 -3.32 2.06
CA ASN A 113 6.79 -2.61 0.84
C ASN A 113 5.75 -1.59 0.40
N VAL A 114 4.47 -1.89 0.60
CA VAL A 114 3.36 -1.10 0.08
C VAL A 114 2.16 -1.13 1.03
N ILE A 115 1.39 -0.05 1.04
CA ILE A 115 0.12 0.06 1.76
C ILE A 115 -0.95 0.72 0.89
N THR A 116 -2.22 0.45 1.17
CA THR A 116 -3.32 1.14 0.49
C THR A 116 -4.55 1.29 1.37
N TRP A 117 -5.07 2.51 1.45
CA TRP A 117 -6.32 2.82 2.14
C TRP A 117 -7.51 2.32 1.35
N ASN A 118 -8.46 1.68 2.02
CA ASN A 118 -9.77 1.45 1.42
C ASN A 118 -10.52 2.79 1.38
N LYS A 119 -10.89 3.23 0.17
CA LYS A 119 -11.56 4.53 -0.02
C LYS A 119 -13.06 4.49 0.27
N LEU A 120 -13.63 3.29 0.37
CA LEU A 120 -15.07 3.06 0.58
C LEU A 120 -15.39 2.64 2.02
N THR A 121 -14.41 2.03 2.70
CA THR A 121 -14.50 1.63 4.11
C THR A 121 -13.37 2.28 4.90
N ASP A 122 -13.69 3.38 5.59
CA ASP A 122 -12.80 4.28 6.32
C ASP A 122 -11.82 3.65 7.34
N ARG A 123 -12.08 2.40 7.75
CA ARG A 123 -11.34 1.71 8.80
C ARG A 123 -10.31 0.68 8.30
N LEU A 124 -10.21 0.47 6.98
CA LEU A 124 -9.39 -0.59 6.41
C LEU A 124 -8.15 -0.05 5.71
N ILE A 125 -7.02 -0.72 5.96
CA ILE A 125 -5.79 -0.56 5.20
C ILE A 125 -5.27 -1.93 4.80
N ALA A 126 -4.81 -2.08 3.56
CA ALA A 126 -4.11 -3.27 3.10
C ALA A 126 -2.60 -3.00 3.06
N SER A 127 -1.81 -4.07 3.14
CA SER A 127 -0.36 -4.00 3.17
C SER A 127 0.26 -5.20 2.46
N GLY A 128 1.32 -4.99 1.71
CA GLY A 128 2.09 -6.03 1.04
C GLY A 128 3.51 -6.14 1.60
N SER A 129 4.01 -7.35 1.71
CA SER A 129 5.31 -7.64 2.32
C SER A 129 6.30 -8.26 1.35
N ASP A 130 7.58 -8.11 1.67
CA ASP A 130 8.70 -8.73 0.97
C ASP A 130 8.67 -10.27 0.98
N SER A 131 7.96 -10.85 1.94
CA SER A 131 7.75 -12.29 1.94
C SER A 131 6.84 -12.77 0.79
N GLY A 132 6.03 -11.89 0.18
CA GLY A 132 4.94 -12.26 -0.74
C GLY A 132 3.58 -12.47 -0.03
N GLU A 133 3.50 -12.12 1.25
CA GLU A 133 2.24 -12.04 1.98
C GLU A 133 1.62 -10.65 1.84
N PHE A 134 0.29 -10.58 1.73
CA PHE A 134 -0.44 -9.34 1.96
C PHE A 134 -1.52 -9.54 3.03
N SER A 135 -1.79 -8.47 3.76
CA SER A 135 -2.74 -8.49 4.88
C SER A 135 -3.62 -7.25 4.89
N VAL A 136 -4.84 -7.41 5.40
CA VAL A 136 -5.84 -6.35 5.60
C VAL A 136 -6.02 -6.10 7.09
N TRP A 137 -6.01 -4.84 7.49
CA TRP A 137 -6.06 -4.41 8.89
C TRP A 137 -7.28 -3.52 9.13
N ASP A 138 -8.03 -3.80 10.19
CA ASP A 138 -9.09 -2.92 10.71
C ASP A 138 -8.54 -2.11 11.90
N PHE A 139 -8.58 -0.77 11.79
CA PHE A 139 -8.05 0.10 12.84
C PHE A 139 -8.70 -0.09 14.21
N ARG A 140 -9.96 -0.53 14.27
CA ARG A 140 -10.63 -0.79 15.56
C ARG A 140 -10.00 -1.97 16.26
N THR A 141 -9.73 -3.04 15.52
CA THR A 141 -9.04 -4.25 16.03
C THR A 141 -7.61 -3.91 16.42
N VAL A 142 -6.89 -3.17 15.58
CA VAL A 142 -5.53 -2.70 15.88
C VAL A 142 -5.52 -1.86 17.15
N ALA A 143 -6.36 -0.83 17.25
CA ALA A 143 -6.43 0.04 18.42
C ALA A 143 -6.82 -0.72 19.69
N SER A 144 -7.80 -1.64 19.60
CA SER A 144 -8.21 -2.50 20.70
C SER A 144 -7.03 -3.36 21.19
N ASN A 145 -6.35 -4.07 20.30
CA ASN A 145 -5.22 -4.93 20.67
C ASN A 145 -4.07 -4.13 21.26
N LEU A 146 -3.73 -2.96 20.69
CA LEU A 146 -2.71 -2.08 21.24
C LEU A 146 -3.07 -1.57 22.64
N SER A 147 -4.34 -1.19 22.88
CA SER A 147 -4.79 -0.76 24.20
C SER A 147 -4.68 -1.86 25.26
N GLN A 148 -4.90 -3.11 24.85
CA GLN A 148 -4.79 -4.31 25.68
C GLN A 148 -3.37 -4.91 25.72
N LYS A 149 -2.41 -4.29 25.04
CA LYS A 149 -1.02 -4.78 24.86
C LYS A 149 -0.97 -6.21 24.29
N GLN A 150 -1.92 -6.56 23.43
CA GLN A 150 -1.98 -7.83 22.71
C GLN A 150 -1.31 -7.71 21.34
N PRO A 151 -0.80 -8.82 20.78
CA PRO A 151 -0.36 -8.85 19.39
C PRO A 151 -1.48 -8.39 18.45
N THR A 152 -1.14 -7.54 17.48
CA THR A 152 -2.07 -7.14 16.43
C THR A 152 -2.25 -8.29 15.45
N THR A 153 -3.50 -8.63 15.15
CA THR A 153 -3.85 -9.63 14.15
C THR A 153 -4.56 -8.97 12.97
N PRO A 154 -4.23 -9.35 11.73
CA PRO A 154 -4.94 -8.83 10.57
C PRO A 154 -6.38 -9.37 10.52
N ALA A 155 -7.27 -8.63 9.86
CA ALA A 155 -8.64 -9.08 9.57
C ALA A 155 -8.64 -10.20 8.51
N ALA A 156 -7.70 -10.14 7.56
CA ALA A 156 -7.43 -11.20 6.59
C ALA A 156 -5.95 -11.19 6.21
N SER A 157 -5.36 -12.35 5.93
CA SER A 157 -3.98 -12.48 5.47
C SER A 157 -3.85 -13.58 4.44
N PHE A 158 -3.12 -13.32 3.37
CA PHE A 158 -2.99 -14.24 2.25
C PHE A 158 -1.53 -14.39 1.83
N LYS A 159 -1.09 -15.65 1.77
CA LYS A 159 0.22 -16.05 1.27
C LYS A 159 0.06 -16.79 -0.05
N TRP A 160 0.09 -16.03 -1.15
CA TRP A 160 -0.01 -16.58 -2.51
C TRP A 160 1.23 -16.28 -3.34
N HIS A 161 1.67 -15.03 -3.34
CA HIS A 161 2.86 -14.63 -4.06
C HIS A 161 4.11 -15.25 -3.43
N ASN A 162 5.07 -15.65 -4.27
CA ASN A 162 6.31 -16.32 -3.86
C ASN A 162 7.52 -15.40 -3.84
N GLN A 163 7.32 -14.13 -4.16
CA GLN A 163 8.31 -13.06 -4.20
C GLN A 163 7.67 -11.78 -3.61
N PRO A 164 8.47 -10.73 -3.35
CA PRO A 164 7.98 -9.49 -2.76
C PRO A 164 6.71 -8.93 -3.41
N ILE A 165 5.75 -8.50 -2.60
CA ILE A 165 4.63 -7.69 -3.10
C ILE A 165 5.18 -6.32 -3.50
N THR A 166 4.86 -5.91 -4.73
CA THR A 166 5.36 -4.69 -5.37
C THR A 166 4.33 -3.57 -5.43
N SER A 167 3.04 -3.91 -5.51
CA SER A 167 1.95 -2.93 -5.47
C SER A 167 0.63 -3.60 -5.06
N ILE A 168 -0.23 -2.86 -4.36
CA ILE A 168 -1.53 -3.30 -3.88
C ILE A 168 -2.52 -2.13 -3.94
N GLU A 169 -3.71 -2.35 -4.51
CA GLU A 169 -4.75 -1.32 -4.62
C GLU A 169 -6.16 -1.87 -4.39
N TRP A 170 -6.93 -1.18 -3.55
CA TRP A 170 -8.37 -1.40 -3.44
C TRP A 170 -9.09 -0.98 -4.71
N HIS A 171 -10.10 -1.74 -5.10
CA HIS A 171 -10.98 -1.35 -6.18
C HIS A 171 -11.71 -0.04 -5.81
N PRO A 172 -11.77 0.96 -6.72
CA PRO A 172 -12.31 2.28 -6.40
C PRO A 172 -13.83 2.29 -6.18
N ALA A 173 -14.56 1.27 -6.64
CA ALA A 173 -16.02 1.17 -6.55
C ALA A 173 -16.53 -0.03 -5.74
N GLU A 174 -15.65 -0.94 -5.30
CA GLU A 174 -16.02 -2.15 -4.58
C GLU A 174 -15.14 -2.32 -3.35
N SER A 175 -15.75 -2.30 -2.16
CA SER A 175 -14.99 -2.22 -0.91
C SER A 175 -14.29 -3.51 -0.50
N SER A 176 -14.63 -4.64 -1.12
CA SER A 176 -14.03 -5.95 -0.82
C SER A 176 -12.98 -6.39 -1.84
N VAL A 177 -12.83 -5.68 -2.96
CA VAL A 177 -11.97 -6.11 -4.06
C VAL A 177 -10.60 -5.44 -4.00
N LEU A 178 -9.55 -6.22 -4.25
CA LEU A 178 -8.15 -5.81 -4.27
C LEU A 178 -7.43 -6.31 -5.52
N ALA A 179 -6.56 -5.48 -6.08
CA ALA A 179 -5.50 -5.91 -6.99
C ALA A 179 -4.17 -5.97 -6.25
N VAL A 180 -3.40 -7.04 -6.46
CA VAL A 180 -2.08 -7.23 -5.83
C VAL A 180 -1.11 -7.65 -6.92
N SER A 181 0.10 -7.09 -6.94
CA SER A 181 1.16 -7.47 -7.86
C SER A 181 2.43 -7.85 -7.13
N GLY A 182 3.10 -8.90 -7.60
CA GLY A 182 4.33 -9.40 -7.02
C GLY A 182 5.49 -9.39 -8.00
N ALA A 183 6.71 -9.41 -7.45
CA ALA A 183 7.93 -9.62 -8.22
C ALA A 183 8.07 -11.06 -8.76
N ASP A 184 7.06 -11.91 -8.55
CA ASP A 184 6.90 -13.24 -9.13
C ASP A 184 6.11 -13.22 -10.44
N ASP A 185 6.01 -12.05 -11.08
CA ASP A 185 5.40 -11.85 -12.40
C ASP A 185 3.89 -12.10 -12.45
N GLN A 186 3.24 -12.05 -11.28
CA GLN A 186 1.79 -12.20 -11.15
C GLN A 186 1.14 -10.89 -10.73
N ILE A 187 -0.03 -10.63 -11.32
CA ILE A 187 -1.02 -9.68 -10.80
C ILE A 187 -2.27 -10.48 -10.46
N THR A 188 -2.73 -10.40 -9.23
CA THR A 188 -3.86 -11.17 -8.71
C THR A 188 -5.00 -10.25 -8.32
N LEU A 189 -6.23 -10.69 -8.57
CA LEU A 189 -7.44 -10.02 -8.09
C LEU A 189 -8.10 -10.85 -7.00
N TRP A 190 -8.54 -10.17 -5.95
CA TRP A 190 -9.12 -10.79 -4.76
C TRP A 190 -10.46 -10.15 -4.44
N ASP A 191 -11.42 -10.95 -4.00
CA ASP A 191 -12.65 -10.47 -3.36
C ASP A 191 -12.76 -11.06 -1.94
N LEU A 192 -12.65 -10.18 -0.95
CA LEU A 192 -12.68 -10.52 0.46
C LEU A 192 -14.08 -10.84 0.99
N ALA A 193 -15.13 -10.58 0.20
CA ALA A 193 -16.50 -10.96 0.57
C ALA A 193 -16.81 -12.43 0.27
N LEU A 194 -15.95 -13.11 -0.49
CA LEU A 194 -16.12 -14.53 -0.79
C LEU A 194 -15.69 -15.40 0.39
N GLU A 195 -16.57 -16.30 0.79
CA GLU A 195 -16.30 -17.39 1.74
C GLU A 195 -16.46 -18.74 1.02
N ARG A 196 -15.84 -19.81 1.53
CA ARG A 196 -16.11 -21.15 1.00
C ARG A 196 -17.54 -21.54 1.38
N ASP A 197 -18.29 -22.07 0.43
CA ASP A 197 -19.56 -22.70 0.75
C ASP A 197 -19.31 -23.90 1.67
N ALA A 198 -20.02 -23.94 2.81
CA ALA A 198 -19.85 -24.98 3.83
C ALA A 198 -20.12 -26.41 3.30
N GLU A 199 -20.82 -26.52 2.17
CA GLU A 199 -21.11 -27.78 1.48
C GLU A 199 -19.96 -28.26 0.58
N GLU A 200 -19.06 -27.37 0.14
CA GLU A 200 -17.91 -27.70 -0.71
C GLU A 200 -16.65 -28.07 0.09
N GLU A 201 -16.53 -27.57 1.33
CA GLU A 201 -15.48 -27.88 2.31
C GLU A 201 -15.10 -29.38 2.38
N PRO A 202 -16.05 -30.33 2.57
CA PRO A 202 -15.73 -31.76 2.65
C PRO A 202 -15.32 -32.38 1.30
N MET A 203 -15.71 -31.79 0.17
CA MET A 203 -15.33 -32.29 -1.16
C MET A 203 -13.89 -31.92 -1.52
N VAL A 204 -13.45 -30.71 -1.17
CA VAL A 204 -12.08 -30.24 -1.43
C VAL A 204 -11.07 -30.91 -0.49
N ALA A 205 -11.46 -31.21 0.76
CA ALA A 205 -10.63 -31.93 1.72
C ALA A 205 -10.14 -33.30 1.21
N ASN A 206 -10.95 -33.99 0.38
CA ASN A 206 -10.63 -35.28 -0.20
C ASN A 206 -9.75 -35.20 -1.47
N MET A 207 -9.52 -34.00 -2.02
CA MET A 207 -8.66 -33.76 -3.19
C MET A 207 -7.25 -33.24 -2.84
N LYS A 208 -6.90 -33.17 -1.55
CA LYS A 208 -5.72 -32.49 -1.00
C LYS A 208 -4.36 -33.16 -1.24
N GLU A 209 -4.28 -34.32 -1.90
CA GLU A 209 -2.96 -34.91 -2.24
C GLU A 209 -2.32 -34.18 -3.42
N GLY A 210 -1.37 -33.28 -3.11
CA GLY A 210 -0.41 -32.71 -4.06
C GLY A 210 -0.87 -31.49 -4.86
N LYS A 211 -2.03 -30.90 -4.56
CA LYS A 211 -2.52 -29.67 -5.22
C LYS A 211 -2.27 -28.44 -4.35
N VAL A 212 -1.89 -27.33 -5.00
CA VAL A 212 -1.82 -26.00 -4.37
C VAL A 212 -3.22 -25.62 -3.91
N GLU A 213 -3.38 -25.34 -2.61
CA GLU A 213 -4.66 -24.87 -2.06
C GLU A 213 -4.91 -23.43 -2.52
N VAL A 214 -5.89 -23.26 -3.40
CA VAL A 214 -6.29 -21.94 -3.91
C VAL A 214 -7.31 -21.32 -2.96
N PRO A 215 -7.07 -20.12 -2.41
CA PRO A 215 -8.06 -19.41 -1.61
C PRO A 215 -9.29 -19.07 -2.46
N PRO A 216 -10.53 -19.23 -1.94
CA PRO A 216 -11.74 -18.90 -2.69
C PRO A 216 -11.84 -17.40 -3.01
N GLN A 217 -11.15 -16.55 -2.24
CA GLN A 217 -11.10 -15.11 -2.47
C GLN A 217 -10.28 -14.75 -3.72
N LEU A 218 -9.42 -15.64 -4.23
CA LEU A 218 -8.61 -15.38 -5.41
C LEU A 218 -9.47 -15.51 -6.68
N LEU A 219 -9.82 -14.37 -7.28
CA LEU A 219 -10.69 -14.30 -8.45
C LEU A 219 -9.95 -14.51 -9.78
N PHE A 220 -8.75 -13.96 -9.89
CA PHE A 220 -8.04 -13.90 -11.16
C PHE A 220 -6.53 -13.81 -10.96
N ILE A 221 -5.79 -14.38 -11.92
CA ILE A 221 -4.34 -14.26 -12.01
C ILE A 221 -4.00 -13.81 -13.43
N HIS A 222 -3.41 -12.63 -13.55
CA HIS A 222 -2.81 -12.11 -14.77
C HIS A 222 -1.31 -12.39 -14.76
N GLN A 223 -0.78 -12.85 -15.89
CA GLN A 223 0.63 -13.16 -16.11
C GLN A 223 1.09 -12.64 -17.49
N GLY A 224 2.38 -12.81 -17.80
CA GLY A 224 2.96 -12.47 -19.10
C GLY A 224 3.74 -11.15 -19.12
N GLN A 225 3.97 -10.54 -17.96
CA GLN A 225 4.94 -9.47 -17.77
C GLN A 225 6.15 -10.01 -16.97
N GLU A 226 7.31 -9.37 -17.10
CA GLU A 226 8.53 -9.71 -16.36
C GLU A 226 8.89 -8.56 -15.42
N SER A 227 9.12 -8.88 -14.15
CA SER A 227 9.34 -7.96 -13.03
C SER A 227 8.29 -6.85 -12.94
N VAL A 228 7.06 -7.23 -12.60
CA VAL A 228 5.96 -6.27 -12.34
C VAL A 228 6.36 -5.30 -11.22
N LYS A 229 6.00 -4.02 -11.39
CA LYS A 229 6.35 -2.92 -10.47
C LYS A 229 5.13 -2.31 -9.83
N GLU A 230 4.14 -1.95 -10.63
CA GLU A 230 2.92 -1.33 -10.14
C GLU A 230 1.68 -1.87 -10.85
N VAL A 231 0.56 -1.88 -10.14
CA VAL A 231 -0.77 -2.11 -10.69
C VAL A 231 -1.69 -0.99 -10.22
N HIS A 232 -2.49 -0.44 -11.14
CA HIS A 232 -3.41 0.66 -10.87
C HIS A 232 -4.78 0.40 -11.48
N TRP A 233 -5.85 0.69 -10.75
CA TRP A 233 -7.20 0.73 -11.33
C TRP A 233 -7.39 1.97 -12.19
N HIS A 234 -7.94 1.82 -13.40
CA HIS A 234 -8.16 2.95 -14.29
C HIS A 234 -9.31 3.84 -13.78
N PRO A 235 -9.08 5.14 -13.51
CA PRO A 235 -10.05 6.00 -12.82
C PRO A 235 -11.31 6.32 -13.66
N GLN A 236 -11.23 6.18 -14.98
CA GLN A 236 -12.32 6.51 -15.91
C GLN A 236 -12.91 5.30 -16.63
N ALA A 237 -12.36 4.10 -16.42
CA ALA A 237 -12.78 2.90 -17.15
C ALA A 237 -12.99 1.75 -16.14
N PRO A 238 -14.22 1.54 -15.66
CA PRO A 238 -14.52 0.56 -14.62
C PRO A 238 -14.03 -0.85 -14.98
N GLY A 239 -13.35 -1.50 -14.02
CA GLY A 239 -12.79 -2.84 -14.16
C GLY A 239 -11.50 -2.93 -14.99
N VAL A 240 -11.00 -1.81 -15.55
CA VAL A 240 -9.73 -1.79 -16.29
C VAL A 240 -8.57 -1.59 -15.30
N LEU A 241 -7.53 -2.39 -15.47
CA LEU A 241 -6.26 -2.29 -14.76
C LEU A 241 -5.15 -1.89 -15.72
N VAL A 242 -4.21 -1.10 -15.22
CA VAL A 242 -2.96 -0.76 -15.88
C VAL A 242 -1.84 -1.29 -15.00
N SER A 243 -0.86 -1.97 -15.61
CA SER A 243 0.30 -2.47 -14.90
C SER A 243 1.59 -2.09 -15.58
N THR A 244 2.63 -1.83 -14.79
CA THR A 244 3.97 -1.55 -15.27
C THR A 244 4.93 -2.66 -14.85
N ALA A 245 5.90 -2.95 -15.70
CA ALA A 245 6.88 -4.00 -15.49
C ALA A 245 8.17 -3.67 -16.27
N LEU A 246 9.25 -4.42 -16.01
CA LEU A 246 10.47 -4.31 -16.80
C LEU A 246 10.22 -4.57 -18.29
N SER A 247 9.31 -5.50 -18.61
CA SER A 247 8.93 -5.86 -19.98
C SER A 247 7.99 -4.85 -20.67
N GLY A 248 7.53 -3.80 -19.99
CA GLY A 248 6.61 -2.79 -20.52
C GLY A 248 5.36 -2.60 -19.67
N PHE A 249 4.29 -2.06 -20.26
CA PHE A 249 3.01 -1.89 -19.57
C PHE A 249 1.89 -2.66 -20.26
N ASN A 250 0.94 -3.15 -19.47
CA ASN A 250 -0.29 -3.76 -19.95
C ASN A 250 -1.50 -2.91 -19.55
N ILE A 251 -2.56 -3.00 -20.35
CA ILE A 251 -3.89 -2.48 -20.03
C ILE A 251 -4.86 -3.63 -20.29
N PHE A 252 -5.59 -4.06 -19.26
CA PHE A 252 -6.47 -5.22 -19.37
C PHE A 252 -7.70 -5.05 -18.48
N LYS A 253 -8.75 -5.82 -18.77
CA LYS A 253 -9.99 -5.89 -17.99
C LYS A 253 -10.41 -7.34 -17.87
N THR A 254 -10.85 -7.75 -16.69
CA THR A 254 -11.36 -9.11 -16.48
C THR A 254 -12.84 -9.18 -16.84
N ILE A 255 -13.31 -10.35 -17.27
CA ILE A 255 -14.67 -10.56 -17.79
C ILE A 255 -15.74 -10.37 -16.69
N ASN A 256 -15.35 -10.46 -15.42
CA ASN A 256 -16.22 -10.39 -14.25
C ASN A 256 -16.22 -9.02 -13.53
N SER A 257 -15.79 -7.94 -14.22
CA SER A 257 -15.69 -6.58 -13.64
C SER A 257 -16.41 -5.50 -14.47
#